data_AF-A0A941PHI0-F1
#
_entry.id   AF-A0A941PHI0-F1
#
_cell.length_a   1.000
_cell.length_b   1.000
_cell.length_c   1.000
_cell.angle_alpha   90.00
_cell.angle_beta   90.00
_cell.angle_gamma   90.00
#
_symmetry.space_group_name_H-M   'P 1'
#
loop_
_entity.id
_entity.type
_entity.pdbx_description
1 polymer ?
#
loop_
_entity_poly.entity_id
_entity_poly.type
_entity_poly.pdbx_seq_one_letter_code
_entity_poly.pdbx_strand_id
1 'polypeptide(L)'
;MSARQIIVLVVAAIAAIGALLVIRGMGASRQATAAHAAPPIAGQQVLVAARDVPQGAALAPGDLAVALFPTASVSSAFIRVDQQPSAQTQFVGAVTRRPFAQGEPITANSVVMPDGRGFMAAQLQPGFRAVSVEVQQKDAAGGFIQPNDHVDVIATTRQNGASGQDVHSAIILQDVRVLAMGDATTPQTNG
;
A
#
# COMPACT_ATOMS: atom_id res chain seq x y z
N MET A 1 -61.60 31.50 56.86
CA MET A 1 -61.36 31.35 55.41
C MET A 1 -62.69 31.42 54.70
N SER A 2 -62.79 32.18 53.61
CA SER A 2 -64.04 32.25 52.84
C SER A 2 -64.25 30.94 52.07
N ALA A 3 -65.51 30.49 51.92
CA ALA A 3 -65.84 29.24 51.21
C ALA A 3 -65.24 29.18 49.79
N ARG A 4 -65.12 30.35 49.13
CA ARG A 4 -64.48 30.50 47.81
C ARG A 4 -62.99 30.14 47.84
N GLN A 5 -62.26 30.49 48.89
CA GLN A 5 -60.84 30.17 49.03
C GLN A 5 -60.62 28.67 49.23
N ILE A 6 -61.51 28.00 50.00
CA ILE A 6 -61.43 26.54 50.22
C ILE A 6 -61.70 25.79 48.91
N ILE A 7 -62.70 26.21 48.13
CA ILE A 7 -63.02 25.60 46.83
C ILE A 7 -61.83 25.73 45.86
N VAL A 8 -61.22 26.91 45.77
CA VAL A 8 -60.05 27.13 44.90
C VAL A 8 -58.87 26.26 45.31
N LEU A 9 -58.63 26.09 46.61
CA LEU A 9 -57.51 25.30 47.14
C LEU A 9 -57.69 23.80 46.85
N VAL A 10 -58.93 23.29 46.96
CA VAL A 10 -59.25 21.88 46.63
C VAL A 10 -59.09 21.61 45.14
N VAL A 11 -59.56 22.51 44.27
CA VAL A 11 -59.43 22.36 42.81
C VAL A 11 -57.95 22.41 42.40
N ALA A 12 -57.16 23.31 42.99
CA ALA A 12 -55.73 23.40 42.74
C ALA A 12 -54.97 22.12 43.17
N ALA A 13 -55.34 21.53 44.31
CA ALA A 13 -54.73 20.30 44.79
C ALA A 13 -55.04 19.11 43.86
N ILE A 14 -56.27 18.99 43.37
CA ILE A 14 -56.67 17.93 42.42
C ILE A 14 -55.93 18.10 41.08
N ALA A 15 -55.82 19.32 40.57
CA ALA A 15 -55.09 19.61 39.34
C ALA A 15 -53.59 19.28 39.46
N ALA A 16 -52.96 19.61 40.60
CA ALA A 16 -51.56 19.29 40.87
C ALA A 16 -51.30 17.77 40.93
N ILE A 17 -52.19 17.02 41.59
CA ILE A 17 -52.11 15.56 41.66
C ILE A 17 -52.29 14.94 40.27
N GLY A 18 -53.27 15.43 39.50
CA GLY A 18 -53.50 15.01 38.12
C GLY A 18 -52.27 15.23 37.22
N ALA A 19 -51.66 16.41 37.29
CA ALA A 19 -50.45 16.73 36.54
C ALA A 19 -49.27 15.82 36.92
N LEU A 20 -49.09 15.53 38.21
CA LEU A 20 -48.03 14.64 38.69
C LEU A 20 -48.19 13.20 38.17
N LEU A 21 -49.42 12.70 38.11
CA LEU A 21 -49.72 11.37 37.57
C LEU A 21 -49.44 11.28 36.06
N VAL A 22 -49.78 12.33 35.30
CA VAL A 22 -49.49 12.40 33.85
C VAL A 22 -47.98 12.46 33.59
N ILE A 23 -47.24 13.29 34.34
CA ILE A 23 -45.78 13.41 34.20
C ILE A 23 -45.08 12.08 34.52
N ARG A 24 -45.54 11.35 35.55
CA ARG A 24 -45.00 10.03 35.89
C ARG A 24 -45.34 8.97 34.84
N GLY A 25 -46.53 9.03 34.23
CA GLY A 25 -46.92 8.13 33.15
C GLY A 25 -46.12 8.34 31.86
N MET A 26 -45.74 9.59 31.55
CA MET A 26 -44.96 9.93 30.35
C MET A 26 -43.46 9.58 30.46
N GLY A 27 -42.95 9.35 31.67
CA GLY A 27 -41.53 9.01 31.91
C GLY A 27 -41.15 7.57 31.54
N ALA A 28 -42.11 6.68 31.34
CA ALA A 28 -41.88 5.24 31.15
C ALA A 28 -41.69 4.79 29.68
N SER A 29 -41.87 5.69 28.70
CA SER A 29 -41.81 5.32 27.26
C SER A 29 -40.56 5.81 26.53
N ARG A 30 -39.53 6.31 27.24
CA ARG A 30 -38.17 6.33 26.68
C ARG A 30 -37.54 4.95 26.86
N GLN A 31 -38.10 3.95 26.19
CA GLN A 31 -37.26 2.88 25.70
C GLN A 31 -36.26 3.58 24.79
N ALA A 32 -35.05 3.80 25.29
CA ALA A 32 -33.91 3.96 24.43
C ALA A 32 -34.03 2.78 23.46
N THR A 33 -34.33 3.07 22.19
CA THR A 33 -33.96 2.17 21.12
C THR A 33 -32.48 1.93 21.35
N ALA A 34 -32.15 0.83 22.03
CA ALA A 34 -30.82 0.30 22.03
C ALA A 34 -30.50 0.21 20.55
N ALA A 35 -29.58 1.08 20.10
CA ALA A 35 -29.00 0.93 18.79
C ALA A 35 -28.63 -0.54 18.73
N HIS A 36 -29.24 -1.28 17.80
CA HIS A 36 -28.81 -2.65 17.54
C HIS A 36 -27.32 -2.50 17.27
N ALA A 37 -26.50 -2.94 18.22
CA ALA A 37 -25.07 -3.03 18.01
C ALA A 37 -24.96 -3.93 16.78
N ALA A 38 -24.53 -3.34 15.67
CA ALA A 38 -24.26 -4.10 14.47
C ALA A 38 -23.41 -5.30 14.92
N PRO A 39 -23.78 -6.54 14.54
CA PRO A 39 -23.03 -7.71 14.97
C PRO A 39 -21.55 -7.45 14.69
N PRO A 40 -20.64 -7.78 15.63
CA PRO A 40 -19.22 -7.56 15.42
C PRO A 40 -18.87 -8.25 14.11
N ILE A 41 -18.53 -7.46 13.09
CA ILE A 41 -18.28 -7.99 11.76
C ILE A 41 -17.03 -8.85 11.92
N ALA A 42 -17.20 -10.17 11.96
CA ALA A 42 -16.12 -11.11 11.78
C ALA A 42 -15.61 -10.89 10.35
N GLY A 43 -14.64 -9.98 10.25
CA GLY A 43 -14.03 -9.61 8.99
C GLY A 43 -12.75 -10.41 8.76
N GLN A 44 -12.37 -10.52 7.50
CA GLN A 44 -11.08 -11.08 7.13
C GLN A 44 -10.05 -9.96 7.08
N GLN A 45 -8.85 -10.27 7.53
CA GLN A 45 -7.71 -9.36 7.50
C GLN A 45 -7.12 -9.39 6.09
N VAL A 46 -7.16 -8.25 5.41
CA VAL A 46 -6.68 -8.07 4.03
C VAL A 46 -5.52 -7.09 4.03
N LEU A 47 -4.48 -7.41 3.25
CA LEU A 47 -3.36 -6.51 3.01
C LEU A 47 -3.81 -5.36 2.09
N VAL A 48 -3.62 -4.14 2.55
CA VAL A 48 -4.00 -2.90 1.84
C VAL A 48 -2.82 -1.93 1.77
N ALA A 49 -2.91 -0.98 0.85
CA ALA A 49 -1.98 0.14 0.80
C ALA A 49 -2.23 1.11 1.98
N ALA A 50 -1.20 1.40 2.76
CA ALA A 50 -1.28 2.30 3.91
C ALA A 50 -1.39 3.79 3.51
N ARG A 51 -0.93 4.11 2.29
CA ARG A 51 -0.95 5.44 1.66
C ARG A 51 -1.06 5.29 0.14
N ASP A 52 -1.14 6.40 -0.58
CA ASP A 52 -1.06 6.39 -2.03
C ASP A 52 0.34 5.92 -2.49
N VAL A 53 0.36 4.95 -3.39
CA VAL A 53 1.60 4.37 -3.94
C VAL A 53 1.57 4.49 -5.47
N PRO A 54 2.55 5.16 -6.10
CA PRO A 54 2.58 5.29 -7.55
C PRO A 54 2.96 3.97 -8.22
N GLN A 55 2.68 3.85 -9.52
CA GLN A 55 3.15 2.73 -10.35
C GLN A 55 4.69 2.71 -10.42
N GLY A 56 5.28 1.51 -10.41
CA GLY A 56 6.73 1.30 -10.49
C GLY A 56 7.48 1.52 -9.18
N ALA A 57 6.78 1.87 -8.09
CA ALA A 57 7.40 2.00 -6.77
C ALA A 57 7.62 0.63 -6.12
N ALA A 58 8.76 0.47 -5.44
CA ALA A 58 9.00 -0.66 -4.55
C ALA A 58 8.29 -0.42 -3.21
N LEU A 59 7.50 -1.40 -2.75
CA LEU A 59 6.73 -1.30 -1.52
C LEU A 59 7.64 -1.31 -0.29
N ALA A 60 7.60 -0.24 0.51
CA ALA A 60 8.24 -0.18 1.80
C ALA A 60 7.35 -0.78 2.90
N PRO A 61 7.90 -1.12 4.09
CA PRO A 61 7.08 -1.60 5.21
C PRO A 61 5.96 -0.63 5.61
N GLY A 62 6.20 0.69 5.49
CA GLY A 62 5.20 1.72 5.78
C GLY A 62 4.14 1.92 4.69
N ASP A 63 4.27 1.27 3.55
CA ASP A 63 3.28 1.30 2.45
C ASP A 63 2.21 0.22 2.61
N LEU A 64 2.42 -0.72 3.54
CA LEU A 64 1.59 -1.89 3.75
C LEU A 64 0.86 -1.76 5.09
N ALA A 65 -0.44 -2.02 5.07
CA ALA A 65 -1.26 -2.10 6.27
C ALA A 65 -2.23 -3.27 6.18
N VAL A 66 -2.85 -3.62 7.30
CA VAL A 66 -3.90 -4.64 7.36
C VAL A 66 -5.21 -3.96 7.70
N ALA A 67 -6.22 -4.19 6.88
CA ALA A 67 -7.57 -3.70 7.10
C ALA A 67 -8.54 -4.87 7.24
N LEU A 68 -9.59 -4.65 8.03
CA LEU A 68 -10.64 -5.64 8.27
C LEU A 68 -11.76 -5.45 7.24
N PHE A 69 -11.97 -6.46 6.40
CA PHE A 69 -13.02 -6.44 5.38
C PHE A 69 -14.16 -7.40 5.75
N PRO A 70 -15.44 -7.04 5.53
CA PRO A 70 -16.54 -7.98 5.68
C PRO A 70 -16.33 -9.22 4.82
N THR A 71 -16.53 -10.41 5.38
CA THR A 71 -16.28 -11.68 4.69
C THR A 71 -16.97 -11.78 3.32
N ALA A 72 -18.16 -11.21 3.17
CA ALA A 72 -18.91 -11.19 1.91
C ALA A 72 -18.29 -10.30 0.81
N SER A 73 -17.41 -9.36 1.17
CA SER A 73 -16.77 -8.40 0.25
C SER A 73 -15.34 -8.77 -0.14
N VAL A 74 -14.78 -9.83 0.45
CA VAL A 74 -13.40 -10.23 0.22
C VAL A 74 -13.32 -11.06 -1.05
N SER A 75 -12.66 -10.51 -2.08
CA SER A 75 -12.36 -11.24 -3.30
C SER A 75 -11.27 -12.28 -3.05
N SER A 76 -11.32 -13.40 -3.77
CA SER A 76 -10.25 -14.41 -3.77
C SER A 76 -8.91 -13.88 -4.28
N ALA A 77 -8.91 -12.77 -5.01
CA ALA A 77 -7.70 -12.12 -5.51
C ALA A 77 -6.95 -11.32 -4.42
N PHE A 78 -7.61 -10.98 -3.31
CA PHE A 78 -7.02 -10.19 -2.23
C PHE A 78 -6.04 -11.03 -1.42
N ILE A 79 -4.94 -10.40 -1.01
CA ILE A 79 -3.99 -11.04 -0.11
C ILE A 79 -4.56 -11.01 1.30
N ARG A 80 -4.91 -12.19 1.82
CA ARG A 80 -5.51 -12.34 3.14
C ARG A 80 -4.46 -12.82 4.15
N VAL A 81 -4.38 -12.13 5.28
CA VAL A 81 -3.35 -12.35 6.30
C VAL A 81 -3.58 -13.64 7.08
N ASP A 82 -4.83 -14.10 7.18
CA ASP A 82 -5.17 -15.40 7.77
C ASP A 82 -4.58 -16.58 6.97
N GLN A 83 -4.55 -16.48 5.64
CA GLN A 83 -3.94 -17.47 4.76
C GLN A 83 -2.43 -17.29 4.62
N GLN A 84 -1.95 -16.04 4.73
CA GLN A 84 -0.56 -15.68 4.58
C GLN A 84 -0.13 -14.71 5.68
N PRO A 85 0.22 -15.22 6.88
CA PRO A 85 0.56 -14.37 8.04
C PRO A 85 1.77 -13.46 7.80
N SER A 86 2.70 -13.88 6.94
CA SER A 86 3.89 -13.14 6.54
C SER A 86 3.65 -12.17 5.39
N ALA A 87 2.42 -11.93 4.93
CA ALA A 87 2.14 -11.08 3.78
C ALA A 87 2.73 -9.66 3.92
N GLN A 88 2.66 -9.06 5.10
CA GLN A 88 3.21 -7.72 5.33
C GLN A 88 4.73 -7.64 5.15
N THR A 89 5.47 -8.72 5.43
CA THR A 89 6.93 -8.75 5.26
C THR A 89 7.34 -9.28 3.89
N GLN A 90 6.60 -10.25 3.35
CA GLN A 90 6.90 -10.89 2.07
C GLN A 90 6.70 -9.96 0.87
N PHE A 91 5.74 -9.03 0.95
CA PHE A 91 5.48 -8.08 -0.12
C PHE A 91 6.36 -6.82 -0.06
N VAL A 92 7.23 -6.70 0.96
CA VAL A 92 8.23 -5.63 1.01
C VAL A 92 9.22 -5.80 -0.14
N GLY A 93 9.49 -4.71 -0.84
CA GLY A 93 10.34 -4.68 -2.04
C GLY A 93 9.61 -5.05 -3.32
N ALA A 94 8.38 -5.55 -3.27
CA ALA A 94 7.60 -5.83 -4.47
C ALA A 94 7.28 -4.52 -5.21
N VAL A 95 7.34 -4.56 -6.54
CA VAL A 95 7.16 -3.37 -7.39
C VAL A 95 5.72 -3.30 -7.91
N THR A 96 5.08 -2.14 -7.78
CA THR A 96 3.70 -1.92 -8.20
C THR A 96 3.55 -1.90 -9.73
N ARG A 97 2.59 -2.65 -10.28
CA ARG A 97 2.29 -2.64 -11.73
C ARG A 97 1.33 -1.51 -12.12
N ARG A 98 0.65 -0.92 -11.14
CA ARG A 98 -0.34 0.15 -11.27
C ARG A 98 -0.31 1.00 -10.00
N PRO A 99 -0.85 2.23 -10.01
CA PRO A 99 -0.98 3.00 -8.78
C PRO A 99 -2.00 2.36 -7.83
N PHE A 100 -1.83 2.62 -6.53
CA PHE A 100 -2.77 2.28 -5.47
C PHE A 100 -3.14 3.53 -4.69
N ALA A 101 -4.42 3.64 -4.33
CA ALA A 101 -4.88 4.62 -3.36
C ALA A 101 -4.76 4.08 -1.93
N GLN A 102 -4.71 4.96 -0.94
CA GLN A 102 -4.79 4.58 0.47
C GLN A 102 -6.03 3.71 0.76
N GLY A 103 -5.83 2.61 1.50
CA GLY A 103 -6.86 1.65 1.88
C GLY A 103 -7.21 0.64 0.78
N GLU A 104 -6.61 0.74 -0.39
CA GLU A 104 -6.88 -0.17 -1.50
C GLU A 104 -6.26 -1.57 -1.27
N PRO A 105 -7.00 -2.66 -1.50
CA PRO A 105 -6.47 -4.02 -1.40
C PRO A 105 -5.36 -4.33 -2.39
N ILE A 106 -4.29 -4.94 -1.88
CA ILE A 106 -3.19 -5.44 -2.71
C ILE A 106 -3.53 -6.85 -3.19
N THR A 107 -3.25 -7.12 -4.46
CA THR A 107 -3.48 -8.42 -5.11
C THR A 107 -2.18 -8.95 -5.71
N ALA A 108 -2.01 -10.28 -5.77
CA ALA A 108 -0.78 -10.88 -6.28
C ALA A 108 -0.44 -10.46 -7.74
N ASN A 109 -1.46 -10.20 -8.56
CA ASN A 109 -1.29 -9.77 -9.96
C ASN A 109 -1.04 -8.27 -10.14
N SER A 110 -1.17 -7.47 -9.08
CA SER A 110 -1.00 -6.01 -9.12
C SER A 110 0.42 -5.56 -8.75
N VAL A 111 1.25 -6.49 -8.32
CA VAL A 111 2.65 -6.28 -7.94
C VAL A 111 3.56 -7.30 -8.62
N VAL A 112 4.87 -7.05 -8.56
CA VAL A 112 5.91 -7.98 -9.00
C VAL A 112 6.85 -8.22 -7.85
N MET A 113 6.98 -9.48 -7.44
CA MET A 113 7.90 -9.84 -6.36
C MET A 113 9.36 -9.58 -6.77
N PRO A 114 10.26 -9.27 -5.82
CA PRO A 114 11.69 -9.04 -6.08
C PRO A 114 12.40 -10.18 -6.82
N ASP A 115 12.00 -11.41 -6.57
CA ASP A 115 12.51 -12.65 -7.17
C ASP A 115 11.66 -13.13 -8.37
N GLY A 116 10.61 -12.39 -8.70
CA GLY A 116 9.61 -12.77 -9.69
C GLY A 116 10.04 -12.51 -11.13
N ARG A 117 9.57 -13.37 -12.04
CA ARG A 117 9.67 -13.12 -13.49
C ARG A 117 9.00 -11.78 -13.84
N GLY A 118 9.77 -10.89 -14.47
CA GLY A 118 9.31 -9.56 -14.87
C GLY A 118 9.60 -8.42 -13.87
N PHE A 119 10.34 -8.68 -12.79
CA PHE A 119 10.77 -7.64 -11.84
C PHE A 119 11.57 -6.52 -12.53
N MET A 120 12.53 -6.91 -13.38
CA MET A 120 13.32 -5.97 -14.20
C MET A 120 12.44 -5.11 -15.12
N ALA A 121 11.40 -5.70 -15.72
CA ALA A 121 10.48 -4.98 -16.57
C ALA A 121 9.59 -4.01 -15.77
N ALA A 122 9.27 -4.34 -14.52
CA ALA A 122 8.49 -3.49 -13.63
C ALA A 122 9.28 -2.30 -13.07
N GLN A 123 10.61 -2.42 -12.95
CA GLN A 123 11.49 -1.32 -12.54
C GLN A 123 11.79 -0.31 -13.65
N LEU A 124 11.49 -0.65 -14.91
CA LEU A 124 11.80 0.19 -16.06
C LEU A 124 10.84 1.38 -16.13
N GLN A 125 11.37 2.60 -16.28
CA GLN A 125 10.54 3.77 -16.47
C GLN A 125 9.76 3.68 -17.79
N PRO A 126 8.53 4.22 -17.86
CA PRO A 126 7.79 4.30 -19.12
C PRO A 126 8.63 4.95 -20.23
N GLY A 127 8.66 4.31 -21.39
CA GLY A 127 9.42 4.79 -22.56
C GLY A 127 10.88 4.34 -22.63
N PHE A 128 11.42 3.73 -21.57
CA PHE A 128 12.76 3.17 -21.58
C PHE A 128 12.76 1.71 -22.08
N ARG A 129 13.92 1.24 -22.55
CA ARG A 129 14.17 -0.15 -22.95
C ARG A 129 15.45 -0.62 -22.28
N ALA A 130 15.40 -1.79 -21.64
CA ALA A 130 16.59 -2.42 -21.09
C ALA A 130 17.39 -3.11 -22.21
N VAL A 131 18.71 -2.94 -22.21
CA VAL A 131 19.63 -3.60 -23.14
C VAL A 131 20.71 -4.31 -22.31
N SER A 132 21.03 -5.54 -22.68
CA SER A 132 22.13 -6.29 -22.06
C SER A 132 23.44 -5.99 -22.79
N VAL A 133 24.49 -5.71 -22.03
CA VAL A 133 25.85 -5.52 -22.54
C VAL A 133 26.73 -6.54 -21.85
N GLU A 134 27.44 -7.33 -22.64
CA GLU A 134 28.43 -8.27 -22.11
C GLU A 134 29.68 -7.50 -21.66
N VAL A 135 30.11 -7.72 -20.42
CA VAL A 135 31.29 -7.09 -19.81
C VAL A 135 32.14 -8.14 -19.12
N GLN A 136 33.46 -7.94 -19.11
CA GLN A 136 34.36 -8.72 -18.28
C GLN A 136 34.60 -7.98 -16.95
N GLN A 137 34.96 -8.72 -15.89
CA GLN A 137 35.16 -8.14 -14.56
C GLN A 137 36.17 -6.97 -14.53
N LYS A 138 37.22 -7.05 -15.35
CA LYS A 138 38.22 -5.98 -15.51
C LYS A 138 37.66 -4.69 -16.13
N ASP A 139 36.60 -4.80 -16.92
CA ASP A 139 35.97 -3.68 -17.62
C ASP A 139 34.83 -3.06 -16.78
N ALA A 140 34.31 -3.79 -15.79
CA ALA A 140 33.20 -3.38 -14.92
C ALA A 140 33.67 -2.85 -13.55
N ALA A 141 34.68 -1.97 -13.54
CA ALA A 141 35.28 -1.39 -12.34
C ALA A 141 35.66 -2.46 -11.28
N GLY A 142 36.13 -3.63 -11.70
CA GLY A 142 36.51 -4.72 -10.78
C GLY A 142 35.33 -5.46 -10.14
N GLY A 143 34.10 -5.25 -10.62
CA GLY A 143 32.88 -5.87 -10.08
C GLY A 143 32.23 -5.08 -8.94
N PHE A 144 32.61 -3.82 -8.73
CA PHE A 144 32.02 -2.96 -7.70
C PHE A 144 30.72 -2.25 -8.13
N ILE A 145 30.40 -2.25 -9.42
CA ILE A 145 29.16 -1.67 -9.93
C ILE A 145 27.98 -2.50 -9.41
N GLN A 146 27.01 -1.84 -8.79
CA GLN A 146 25.82 -2.46 -8.23
C GLN A 146 24.55 -2.09 -9.01
N PRO A 147 23.46 -2.86 -8.88
CA PRO A 147 22.14 -2.42 -9.32
C PRO A 147 21.82 -1.04 -8.73
N ASN A 148 21.18 -0.18 -9.52
CA ASN A 148 20.86 1.22 -9.24
C ASN A 148 22.04 2.21 -9.32
N ASP A 149 23.26 1.77 -9.63
CA ASP A 149 24.35 2.69 -9.96
C ASP A 149 24.11 3.37 -11.31
N HIS A 150 24.67 4.56 -11.46
CA HIS A 150 24.68 5.31 -12.71
C HIS A 150 26.07 5.23 -13.34
N VAL A 151 26.12 4.83 -14.62
CA VAL A 151 27.38 4.58 -15.33
C VAL A 151 27.35 5.16 -16.74
N ASP A 152 28.55 5.43 -17.27
CA ASP A 152 28.76 5.71 -18.68
C ASP A 152 29.23 4.44 -19.40
N VAL A 153 28.72 4.19 -20.60
CA VAL A 153 29.12 3.04 -21.42
C VAL A 153 30.04 3.52 -22.53
N ILE A 154 31.28 3.03 -22.51
CA ILE A 154 32.32 3.38 -23.49
C ILE A 154 32.47 2.21 -24.47
N ALA A 155 32.19 2.46 -25.75
CA ALA A 155 32.50 1.52 -26.81
C ALA A 155 33.93 1.77 -27.31
N THR A 156 34.75 0.71 -27.33
CA THR A 156 36.10 0.75 -27.91
C THR A 156 36.14 -0.19 -29.11
N THR A 157 36.35 0.38 -30.29
CA THR A 157 36.48 -0.37 -31.55
C THR A 157 37.94 -0.37 -32.00
N ARG A 158 38.43 -1.53 -32.45
CA ARG A 158 39.73 -1.66 -33.09
C ARG A 158 39.51 -1.97 -34.56
N GLN A 159 40.05 -1.14 -35.45
CA GLN A 159 40.05 -1.41 -36.89
C GLN A 159 41.49 -1.68 -37.35
N ASN A 160 41.67 -2.76 -38.10
CA ASN A 160 42.94 -3.04 -38.75
C ASN A 160 42.99 -2.26 -40.06
N GLY A 161 43.71 -1.15 -40.06
CA GLY A 161 43.97 -0.34 -41.25
C GLY A 161 45.26 -0.77 -41.96
N ALA A 162 45.46 -0.25 -43.18
CA ALA A 162 46.67 -0.50 -43.97
C ALA A 162 47.97 0.00 -43.29
N SER A 163 47.87 0.91 -42.32
CA SER A 163 48.98 1.54 -41.58
C SER A 163 49.15 1.05 -40.13
N GLY A 164 48.32 0.14 -39.63
CA GLY A 164 48.38 -0.34 -38.24
C GLY A 164 47.00 -0.60 -37.62
N GLN A 165 46.98 -0.83 -36.30
CA GLN A 165 45.74 -0.92 -35.53
C GLN A 165 45.29 0.48 -35.09
N ASP A 166 44.17 0.94 -35.61
CA ASP A 166 43.51 2.15 -35.12
C ASP A 166 42.51 1.78 -34.02
N VAL A 167 42.66 2.41 -32.85
CA VAL A 167 41.79 2.22 -31.70
C VAL A 167 40.98 3.49 -31.49
N HIS A 168 39.66 3.36 -31.55
CA HIS A 168 38.73 4.45 -31.30
C HIS A 168 37.85 4.11 -30.10
N SER A 169 37.75 5.03 -29.15
CA SER A 169 36.89 4.92 -27.97
C SER A 169 35.92 6.10 -27.96
N ALA A 170 34.63 5.82 -27.76
CA ALA A 170 33.58 6.83 -27.65
C ALA A 170 32.56 6.41 -26.58
N ILE A 171 31.99 7.39 -25.89
CA ILE A 171 30.88 7.15 -24.98
C ILE A 171 29.61 6.97 -25.83
N ILE A 172 28.94 5.83 -25.68
CA ILE A 172 27.72 5.50 -26.42
C ILE A 172 26.45 5.70 -25.59
N LEU A 173 26.57 5.64 -24.25
CA LEU A 173 25.49 5.92 -23.31
C LEU A 173 26.09 6.70 -22.13
N GLN A 174 25.38 7.73 -21.67
CA GLN A 174 25.80 8.58 -20.56
C GLN A 174 24.75 8.52 -19.45
N ASP A 175 25.22 8.49 -18.21
CA ASP A 175 24.38 8.54 -17.00
C ASP A 175 23.23 7.51 -17.01
N VAL A 176 23.53 6.29 -17.47
CA VAL A 176 22.52 5.23 -17.55
C VAL A 176 22.48 4.43 -16.26
N ARG A 177 21.27 4.16 -15.77
CA ARG A 177 21.05 3.35 -14.58
C ARG A 177 21.27 1.86 -14.87
N VAL A 178 22.09 1.22 -14.06
CA VAL A 178 22.30 -0.23 -14.05
C VAL A 178 21.09 -0.91 -13.42
N LEU A 179 20.40 -1.78 -14.17
CA LEU A 179 19.24 -2.51 -13.67
C LEU A 179 19.64 -3.80 -12.93
N ALA A 180 20.68 -4.48 -13.43
CA ALA A 180 21.20 -5.71 -12.85
C ALA A 180 22.66 -5.92 -13.25
N MET A 181 23.39 -6.71 -12.44
CA MET A 181 24.72 -7.21 -12.77
C MET A 181 24.75 -8.72 -12.58
N GLY A 182 24.91 -9.47 -13.68
CA GLY A 182 24.72 -10.92 -13.67
C GLY A 182 23.31 -11.27 -13.20
N ASP A 183 23.19 -12.08 -12.16
CA ASP A 183 21.92 -12.46 -11.54
C ASP A 183 21.48 -11.50 -10.41
N ALA A 184 22.30 -10.51 -10.05
CA ALA A 184 21.99 -9.58 -8.96
C ALA A 184 21.08 -8.43 -9.42
N THR A 185 19.93 -8.28 -8.76
CA THR A 185 18.89 -7.28 -9.07
C THR A 185 18.66 -6.26 -7.94
N THR A 186 19.32 -6.46 -6.81
CA THR A 186 19.28 -5.57 -5.64
C THR A 186 20.69 -5.14 -5.26
N PRO A 187 20.89 -3.91 -4.75
CA PRO A 187 22.15 -3.50 -4.17
C PRO A 187 22.59 -4.47 -3.06
N GLN A 188 23.88 -4.79 -3.00
CA GLN A 188 24.42 -5.56 -1.87
C GLN A 188 24.63 -4.61 -0.68
N THR A 189 23.62 -4.50 0.18
CA THR A 189 23.77 -3.83 1.47
C THR A 189 24.43 -4.80 2.45
N ASN A 190 25.75 -4.88 2.42
CA ASN A 190 26.51 -5.48 3.52
C ASN A 190 26.53 -4.47 4.68
N GLY A 191 25.70 -4.72 5.70
CA GLY A 191 25.70 -4.03 6.99
C GLY A 191 25.66 -5.06 8.10
#